data_AF-A0A1V6FXQ3-F1
#
_entry.id   AF-A0A1V6FXQ3-F1
#
_cell.length_a   1.000
_cell.length_b   1.000
_cell.length_c   1.000
_cell.angle_alpha   90.00
_cell.angle_beta   90.00
_cell.angle_gamma   90.00
#
_symmetry.space_group_name_H-M   'P 1'
#
loop_
_entity.id
_entity.type
_entity.pdbx_description
1 polymer ?
#
loop_
_entity_poly.entity_id
_entity_poly.type
_entity_poly.pdbx_seq_one_letter_code
_entity_poly.pdbx_strand_id
1 'polypeptide(L)'
;MVAPGSNDVARAIFNLQDKVIDDMGGSGTSTTMDAYYSSLVAQVGVDVQNTVNNEKFNDTLLGQYISRKEGISGVNLDHEMAELLKYQHLYQAAAKLISIADEMMQALISIK
;
A
#
# COMPACT_ATOMS: atom_id res chain seq x y z
N MET A 1 -29.31 -29.96 -51.71
CA MET A 1 -28.10 -30.67 -52.17
C MET A 1 -27.17 -29.64 -52.74
N VAL A 2 -25.94 -29.50 -52.20
CA VAL A 2 -24.96 -28.50 -52.65
C VAL A 2 -24.20 -29.07 -53.84
N ALA A 3 -24.15 -28.34 -54.95
CA ALA A 3 -23.46 -28.78 -56.17
C ALA A 3 -21.92 -28.71 -55.99
N PRO A 4 -21.13 -29.56 -56.66
CA PRO A 4 -19.67 -29.46 -56.63
C PRO A 4 -19.23 -28.08 -57.16
N GLY A 5 -18.54 -27.29 -56.34
CA GLY A 5 -18.12 -25.92 -56.65
C GLY A 5 -18.99 -24.80 -56.05
N SER A 6 -20.08 -25.11 -55.34
CA SER A 6 -20.92 -24.10 -54.67
C SER A 6 -20.29 -23.56 -53.38
N ASN A 7 -20.33 -22.24 -53.18
CA ASN A 7 -19.86 -21.54 -51.98
C ASN A 7 -20.97 -21.26 -50.95
N ASP A 8 -22.12 -21.92 -51.08
CA ASP A 8 -23.30 -21.70 -50.22
C ASP A 8 -23.00 -21.92 -48.73
N VAL A 9 -22.27 -22.97 -48.40
CA VAL A 9 -21.86 -23.27 -47.02
C VAL A 9 -20.88 -22.23 -46.50
N ALA A 10 -19.93 -21.79 -47.32
CA ALA A 10 -18.96 -20.76 -46.94
C ALA A 10 -19.65 -19.42 -46.66
N ARG A 11 -20.66 -19.05 -47.46
CA ARG A 11 -21.51 -17.87 -47.20
C ARG A 11 -22.35 -18.01 -45.93
N ALA A 12 -22.90 -19.20 -45.67
CA ALA A 12 -23.66 -19.45 -44.45
C ALA A 12 -22.78 -19.34 -43.19
N ILE A 13 -21.53 -19.79 -43.25
CA ILE A 13 -20.54 -19.62 -42.16
C ILE A 13 -20.16 -18.15 -42.00
N PHE A 14 -19.91 -17.42 -43.10
CA PHE A 14 -19.61 -15.99 -43.05
C PHE A 14 -20.75 -15.20 -42.40
N ASN A 15 -21.99 -15.45 -42.80
CA ASN A 15 -23.17 -14.76 -42.26
C ASN A 15 -23.44 -15.11 -40.78
N LEU A 16 -22.81 -16.14 -40.22
CA LEU A 16 -22.97 -16.48 -38.81
C LEU A 16 -22.40 -15.40 -37.89
N GLN A 17 -21.39 -14.65 -38.34
CA GLN A 17 -20.79 -13.56 -37.56
C GLN A 17 -21.79 -12.43 -37.28
N ASP A 18 -22.66 -12.14 -38.24
CA ASP A 18 -23.67 -11.07 -38.18
C ASP A 18 -24.97 -11.55 -37.55
N LYS A 19 -25.08 -12.85 -37.26
CA LYS A 19 -26.26 -13.42 -36.65
C LYS A 19 -26.33 -12.99 -35.20
N VAL A 20 -27.44 -12.34 -34.85
CA VAL A 20 -27.80 -12.06 -33.47
C VAL A 20 -28.18 -13.38 -32.79
N ILE A 21 -27.52 -13.67 -31.68
CA ILE A 21 -27.78 -14.82 -30.81
C ILE A 21 -28.45 -14.29 -29.55
N ASP A 22 -29.61 -14.86 -29.22
CA ASP A 22 -30.32 -14.50 -28.00
C ASP A 22 -29.65 -15.11 -26.76
N ASP A 23 -29.63 -14.35 -25.68
CA ASP A 23 -29.03 -14.72 -24.39
C ASP A 23 -27.63 -15.35 -24.49
N MET A 24 -26.75 -14.75 -25.29
CA MET A 24 -25.41 -15.29 -25.46
C MET A 24 -24.62 -15.21 -24.15
N GLY A 25 -24.18 -16.39 -23.68
CA GLY A 25 -23.43 -16.53 -22.43
C GLY A 25 -24.24 -16.22 -21.16
N GLY A 26 -25.58 -16.24 -21.21
CA GLY A 26 -26.43 -15.92 -20.06
C GLY A 26 -26.51 -14.41 -19.75
N SER A 27 -26.19 -13.56 -20.72
CA SER A 27 -26.17 -12.10 -20.56
C SER A 27 -27.57 -11.46 -20.56
N GLY A 28 -28.63 -12.21 -20.86
CA GLY A 28 -30.00 -11.72 -21.00
C GLY A 28 -30.20 -10.76 -22.18
N THR A 29 -29.18 -10.59 -23.03
CA THR A 29 -29.19 -9.64 -24.15
C THR A 29 -28.91 -10.37 -25.45
N SER A 30 -29.72 -10.10 -26.46
CA SER A 30 -29.48 -10.52 -27.84
C SER A 30 -28.30 -9.73 -28.43
N THR A 31 -27.24 -10.42 -28.85
CA THR A 31 -26.03 -9.77 -29.40
C THR A 31 -25.33 -10.66 -30.44
N THR A 32 -24.41 -10.09 -31.21
CA THR A 32 -23.57 -10.87 -32.16
C THR A 32 -22.34 -11.43 -31.45
N MET A 33 -21.75 -12.49 -32.01
CA MET A 33 -20.54 -13.13 -31.45
C MET A 33 -19.39 -12.13 -31.24
N ASP A 34 -19.18 -11.25 -32.23
CA ASP A 34 -18.14 -10.23 -32.18
C ASP A 34 -18.38 -9.16 -31.10
N ALA A 35 -19.62 -8.68 -31.00
CA ALA A 35 -19.99 -7.68 -30.00
C ALA A 35 -19.86 -8.22 -28.57
N TYR A 36 -20.27 -9.48 -28.34
CA TYR A 36 -20.11 -10.13 -27.04
C TYR A 36 -18.64 -10.33 -26.68
N TYR A 37 -17.84 -10.84 -27.60
CA TYR A 37 -16.40 -11.01 -27.37
C TYR A 37 -15.71 -9.66 -27.07
N SER A 38 -16.05 -8.62 -27.83
CA SER A 38 -15.55 -7.26 -27.59
C SER A 38 -15.95 -6.74 -26.20
N SER A 39 -17.21 -6.96 -25.78
CA SER A 39 -17.65 -6.56 -24.44
C SER A 39 -16.95 -7.32 -23.32
N LEU A 40 -16.68 -8.61 -23.51
CA LEU A 40 -15.99 -9.45 -22.54
C LEU A 40 -14.55 -8.97 -22.35
N VAL A 41 -13.85 -8.71 -23.45
CA VAL A 41 -12.48 -8.16 -23.42
C VAL A 41 -12.48 -6.77 -22.76
N ALA A 42 -13.45 -5.92 -23.09
CA ALA A 42 -13.59 -4.61 -22.46
C ALA A 42 -13.83 -4.72 -20.95
N GLN A 43 -14.69 -5.65 -20.52
CA GLN A 43 -14.97 -5.90 -19.11
C GLN A 43 -13.71 -6.33 -18.35
N VAL A 44 -12.96 -7.29 -18.89
CA VAL A 44 -11.68 -7.73 -18.31
C VAL A 44 -10.69 -6.56 -18.23
N GLY A 45 -10.62 -5.71 -19.27
CA GLY A 45 -9.79 -4.51 -19.26
C GLY A 45 -10.16 -3.53 -18.16
N VAL A 46 -11.45 -3.30 -17.96
CA VAL A 46 -11.97 -2.45 -16.87
C VAL A 46 -11.66 -3.05 -15.50
N ASP A 47 -11.85 -4.35 -15.33
CA ASP A 47 -11.57 -5.04 -14.08
C ASP A 47 -10.09 -4.95 -13.71
N VAL A 48 -9.19 -5.20 -14.67
CA VAL A 48 -7.73 -5.03 -14.48
C VAL A 48 -7.40 -3.59 -14.09
N GLN A 49 -7.95 -2.61 -14.81
CA GLN A 49 -7.71 -1.19 -14.52
C GLN A 49 -8.18 -0.81 -13.11
N ASN A 50 -9.33 -1.33 -12.67
CA ASN A 50 -9.85 -1.13 -11.33
C ASN A 50 -8.96 -1.76 -10.26
N THR A 51 -8.48 -2.99 -10.48
CA THR A 51 -7.56 -3.67 -9.55
C THR A 51 -6.26 -2.88 -9.39
N VAL A 52 -5.65 -2.42 -10.48
CA VAL A 52 -4.41 -1.63 -10.43
C VAL A 52 -4.61 -0.30 -9.68
N ASN A 53 -5.73 0.38 -9.92
CA ASN A 53 -6.05 1.62 -9.21
C ASN A 53 -6.26 1.37 -7.70
N ASN A 54 -6.95 0.29 -7.34
CA ASN A 54 -7.15 -0.09 -5.95
C ASN A 54 -5.85 -0.49 -5.26
N GLU A 55 -4.96 -1.21 -5.94
CA GLU A 55 -3.63 -1.54 -5.43
C GLU A 55 -2.85 -0.26 -5.10
N LYS A 56 -2.76 0.67 -6.05
CA LYS A 56 -2.07 1.96 -5.87
C LYS A 56 -2.67 2.79 -4.73
N PHE A 57 -4.00 2.78 -4.61
CA PHE A 57 -4.69 3.46 -3.52
C PHE A 57 -4.34 2.85 -2.15
N ASN A 58 -4.36 1.51 -2.04
CA ASN A 58 -3.99 0.82 -0.80
C ASN A 58 -2.51 1.01 -0.44
N ASP A 59 -1.62 1.01 -1.42
CA ASP A 59 -0.18 1.28 -1.21
C ASP A 59 0.03 2.71 -0.68
N THR A 60 -0.66 3.68 -1.28
CA THR A 60 -0.65 5.08 -0.80
C THR A 60 -1.17 5.20 0.62
N LEU A 61 -2.28 4.53 0.94
CA LEU A 61 -2.82 4.50 2.31
C LEU A 61 -1.84 3.87 3.29
N LEU A 62 -1.22 2.74 2.93
CA LEU A 62 -0.23 2.07 3.77
C LEU A 62 0.96 2.99 4.05
N GLY A 63 1.48 3.67 3.02
CA GLY A 63 2.53 4.66 3.18
C GLY A 63 2.15 5.78 4.14
N GLN A 64 0.93 6.32 4.03
CA GLN A 64 0.43 7.34 4.96
C GLN A 64 0.30 6.80 6.40
N TYR A 65 -0.17 5.57 6.57
CA TYR A 65 -0.25 4.93 7.89
C TYR A 65 1.13 4.72 8.50
N ILE A 66 2.12 4.29 7.72
CA ILE A 66 3.51 4.13 8.17
C ILE A 66 4.07 5.49 8.61
N SER A 67 3.98 6.52 7.76
CA SER A 67 4.45 7.87 8.10
C SER A 67 3.76 8.43 9.34
N ARG A 68 2.45 8.18 9.51
CA ARG A 68 1.71 8.59 10.71
C ARG A 68 2.14 7.80 11.95
N LYS A 69 2.39 6.50 11.81
CA LYS A 69 2.90 5.65 12.89
C LYS A 69 4.30 6.11 13.31
N GLU A 70 5.18 6.44 12.36
CA GLU A 70 6.51 7.00 12.63
C GLU A 70 6.42 8.38 13.28
N GLY A 71 5.47 9.23 12.89
CA GLY A 71 5.25 10.53 13.53
C GLY A 71 4.74 10.43 14.98
N ILE A 72 3.94 9.40 15.30
CA ILE A 72 3.45 9.15 16.67
C ILE A 72 4.51 8.41 17.51
N SER A 73 5.21 7.47 16.91
CA SER A 73 6.35 6.75 17.50
C SER A 73 7.65 7.56 17.40
N GLY A 74 7.56 8.83 17.02
CA GLY A 74 8.66 9.76 16.75
C GLY A 74 9.37 10.12 18.04
N VAL A 75 10.10 9.14 18.56
CA VAL A 75 11.19 9.32 19.49
C VAL A 75 12.11 10.36 18.85
N ASN A 76 12.06 11.55 19.39
CA ASN A 76 12.86 12.65 18.87
C ASN A 76 14.26 12.44 19.44
N LEU A 77 15.10 11.71 18.71
CA LEU A 77 16.46 11.32 19.16
C LEU A 77 17.27 12.53 19.63
N ASP A 78 17.03 13.71 19.05
CA ASP A 78 17.66 14.95 19.50
C ASP A 78 17.14 15.42 20.87
N HIS A 79 15.83 15.26 21.14
CA HIS A 79 15.26 15.51 22.45
C HIS A 79 15.73 14.49 23.49
N GLU A 80 15.77 13.20 23.14
CA GLU A 80 16.30 12.16 24.03
C GLU A 80 17.80 12.33 24.29
N MET A 81 18.57 12.74 23.28
CA MET A 81 20.00 13.06 23.45
C MET A 81 20.19 14.29 24.33
N ALA A 82 19.36 15.33 24.18
CA ALA A 82 19.38 16.49 25.06
C ALA A 82 19.02 16.14 26.51
N GLU A 83 18.00 15.30 26.72
CA GLU A 83 17.65 14.75 28.04
C GLU A 83 18.81 13.91 28.60
N LEU A 84 19.42 13.04 27.80
CA LEU A 84 20.60 12.25 28.20
C LEU A 84 21.79 13.13 28.62
N LEU A 85 22.12 14.14 27.83
CA LEU A 85 23.19 15.09 28.15
C LEU A 85 22.88 15.86 29.44
N LYS A 86 21.63 16.28 29.63
CA LYS A 86 21.17 16.91 30.87
C LYS A 86 21.33 15.97 32.07
N TYR A 87 20.93 14.70 31.96
CA TYR A 87 21.15 13.72 33.04
C TYR A 87 22.63 13.47 33.29
N GLN A 88 23.47 13.42 32.25
CA GLN A 88 24.92 13.27 32.39
C GLN A 88 25.53 14.46 33.15
N HIS A 89 25.13 15.69 32.83
CA HIS A 89 25.59 16.89 33.55
C HIS A 89 25.10 16.93 35.00
N LEU A 90 23.84 16.57 35.25
CA LEU A 90 23.30 16.48 36.61
C LEU A 90 24.03 15.41 37.44
N TYR A 91 24.35 14.27 36.84
CA TYR A 91 25.13 13.22 37.50
C TYR A 91 26.54 13.69 37.85
N GLN A 92 27.23 14.37 36.91
CA GLN A 92 28.55 14.97 37.16
C GLN A 92 28.50 16.03 38.26
N ALA A 93 27.46 16.86 38.29
CA ALA A 93 27.26 17.87 39.33
C ALA A 93 26.99 17.23 40.70
N ALA A 94 26.15 16.20 40.76
CA ALA A 94 25.88 15.43 41.97
C ALA A 94 27.16 14.75 42.50
N ALA A 95 27.97 14.17 41.63
CA ALA A 95 29.25 13.58 42.01
C ALA A 95 30.20 14.61 42.64
N LYS A 96 30.30 15.81 42.05
CA LYS A 96 31.09 16.91 42.64
C LYS A 96 30.56 17.37 44.00
N LEU A 97 29.24 17.48 44.15
CA LEU A 97 28.64 17.84 45.43
C LEU A 97 28.94 16.80 46.51
N ILE A 98 28.91 15.51 46.16
CA ILE A 98 29.31 14.42 47.06
C ILE A 98 30.78 14.55 47.45
N SER A 99 31.68 14.82 46.49
CA SER A 99 33.10 15.04 46.80
C SER A 99 33.32 16.23 47.75
N ILE A 100 32.64 17.35 47.53
CA ILE A 100 32.73 18.52 48.41
C ILE A 100 32.17 18.20 49.80
N ALA A 101 31.05 17.49 49.88
CA ALA A 101 30.50 17.05 51.16
C ALA A 101 31.46 16.12 51.92
N ASP A 102 32.15 15.21 51.21
CA ASP A 102 33.15 14.31 51.79
C ASP A 102 34.38 15.07 52.28
N GLU A 103 34.87 16.05 51.51
CA GLU A 103 35.94 16.97 51.93
C GLU A 103 35.56 17.78 53.18
N MET A 104 34.33 18.31 53.23
CA MET A 104 33.83 19.02 54.41
C MET A 104 33.71 18.10 55.62
N MET A 105 33.26 16.87 55.44
CA MET A 105 33.15 15.88 56.51
C MET A 105 34.52 15.49 57.06
N GLN A 106 35.51 15.27 56.20
CA GLN A 106 36.90 15.02 56.58
C GLN A 106 37.49 16.22 57.34
N ALA A 107 37.26 17.45 56.87
CA ALA A 107 37.71 18.66 57.55
C ALA A 107 37.13 18.77 58.98
N LEU A 108 35.83 18.53 59.16
CA LEU A 108 35.18 18.53 60.48
C LEU A 108 35.74 17.46 61.42
N ILE A 109 36.03 16.26 60.90
CA ILE A 109 36.62 15.17 61.71
C ILE A 109 38.06 15.51 62.10
N SER A 110 38.83 16.17 61.23
CA SER A 110 40.24 16.52 61.44
C SER A 110 40.50 17.64 62.46
N ILE A 111 39.47 18.41 62.84
CA ILE A 111 39.54 19.53 63.80
C ILE A 111 39.46 19.03 65.26
N LYS A 112 39.37 17.71 65.48
CA LYS A 112 39.32 17.09 66.80
C LYS A 112 40.60 16.30 67.09
#